data_AF-A0A955BWL0-F1
#
_entry.id   AF-A0A955BWL0-F1
#
_cell.length_a   1.000
_cell.length_b   1.000
_cell.length_c   1.000
_cell.angle_alpha   90.00
_cell.angle_beta   90.00
_cell.angle_gamma   90.00
#
_symmetry.space_group_name_H-M   'P 1'
#
loop_
_entity.id
_entity.type
_entity.pdbx_description
1 polymer ?
#
loop_
_entity_poly.entity_id
_entity_poly.type
_entity_poly.pdbx_seq_one_letter_code
_entity_poly.pdbx_strand_id
1 'polypeptide(L)'
;MLLCGEHDSSRMLYHALTQRFGEVAVVQEERVSRLKLLRGRLRRQGILAVLGQVLFIMLVQPWLRWRASGRVTSLVREHSVSVAPIPSVLPVSSVNSEEARRLLQMLQPRLVVVNGSRIISRSTLRAAECPLLNTHAGITPCYRGVHGGYWALAEKRPDLVGTTVHYVDEGIDTGGVIARRFFPVTREDSFAT
;
A
#
# COMPACT_ATOMS: atom_id res chain seq x y z
N MET A 1 -9.34 9.43 9.54
CA MET A 1 -9.55 9.42 8.07
C MET A 1 -8.62 8.40 7.45
N LEU A 2 -9.05 7.72 6.39
CA LEU A 2 -8.23 6.84 5.56
C LEU A 2 -7.94 7.53 4.22
N LEU A 3 -6.66 7.62 3.84
CA LEU A 3 -6.18 8.14 2.58
C LEU A 3 -5.50 7.00 1.81
N CYS A 4 -6.10 6.53 0.72
CA CYS A 4 -5.65 5.27 0.11
C CYS A 4 -5.78 5.20 -1.41
N GLY A 5 -5.04 4.27 -2.00
CA GLY A 5 -5.29 3.79 -3.36
C GLY A 5 -6.35 2.69 -3.39
N GLU A 6 -6.87 2.38 -4.58
CA GLU A 6 -7.84 1.31 -4.79
C GLU A 6 -7.18 -0.09 -4.79
N HIS A 7 -7.13 -0.71 -3.60
CA HIS A 7 -6.53 -2.03 -3.37
C HIS A 7 -7.30 -2.84 -2.31
N ASP A 8 -7.17 -4.17 -2.34
CA ASP A 8 -7.79 -5.04 -1.33
C ASP A 8 -7.27 -4.73 0.08
N SER A 9 -5.98 -4.44 0.23
CA SER A 9 -5.41 -4.02 1.51
C SER A 9 -6.05 -2.74 2.07
N SER A 10 -6.45 -1.80 1.20
CA SER A 10 -7.18 -0.60 1.62
C SER A 10 -8.57 -0.92 2.14
N ARG A 11 -9.25 -1.90 1.52
CA ARG A 11 -10.56 -2.39 1.98
C ARG A 11 -10.44 -3.09 3.33
N MET A 12 -9.46 -3.99 3.45
CA MET A 12 -9.14 -4.66 4.71
C MET A 12 -8.88 -3.66 5.84
N LEU A 13 -8.07 -2.64 5.56
CA LEU A 13 -7.75 -1.60 6.53
C LEU A 13 -8.96 -0.74 6.88
N TYR A 14 -9.79 -0.37 5.90
CA TYR A 14 -11.05 0.34 6.15
C TYR A 14 -11.93 -0.42 7.14
N HIS A 15 -12.23 -1.69 6.88
CA HIS A 15 -13.09 -2.50 7.75
C HIS A 15 -12.50 -2.70 9.15
N ALA A 16 -11.18 -2.88 9.25
CA ALA A 16 -10.51 -2.98 10.55
C ALA A 16 -10.59 -1.66 11.34
N LEU A 17 -10.42 -0.52 10.67
CA LEU A 17 -10.52 0.79 11.31
C LEU A 17 -11.96 1.09 11.72
N THR A 18 -12.96 0.78 10.88
CA THR A 18 -14.35 1.08 11.20
C THR A 18 -14.88 0.23 12.33
N GLN A 19 -14.49 -1.04 12.40
CA GLN A 19 -14.80 -1.93 13.52
C GLN A 19 -14.28 -1.38 14.86
N ARG A 20 -13.11 -0.72 14.85
CA ARG A 20 -12.46 -0.24 16.07
C ARG A 20 -12.81 1.20 16.45
N PHE A 21 -12.99 2.07 15.47
CA PHE A 21 -13.10 3.52 15.66
C PHE A 21 -14.44 4.12 15.18
N GLY A 22 -15.34 3.30 14.63
CA GLY A 22 -16.63 3.76 14.11
C GLY A 22 -16.52 4.30 12.69
N GLU A 23 -17.18 5.40 12.37
CA GLU A 23 -17.17 5.94 11.01
C GLU A 23 -15.79 6.52 10.63
N VAL A 24 -15.30 6.13 9.45
CA VAL A 24 -14.01 6.59 8.92
C VAL A 24 -14.23 7.18 7.54
N ALA A 25 -14.01 8.50 7.41
CA ALA A 25 -13.97 9.15 6.09
C ALA A 25 -12.84 8.57 5.24
N VAL A 26 -13.13 8.26 3.97
CA VAL A 26 -12.19 7.66 3.02
C VAL A 26 -11.97 8.60 1.85
N VAL A 27 -10.73 9.05 1.67
CA VAL A 27 -10.28 9.76 0.47
C VAL A 27 -9.48 8.78 -0.38
N GLN A 28 -9.99 8.50 -1.57
CA GLN A 28 -9.41 7.48 -2.45
C GLN A 28 -8.81 8.11 -3.70
N GLU A 29 -7.52 7.89 -3.94
CA GLU A 29 -6.88 8.39 -5.14
C GLU A 29 -7.11 7.50 -6.36
N GLU A 30 -7.23 8.12 -7.52
CA GLU A 30 -7.31 7.44 -8.81
C GLU A 30 -5.97 6.81 -9.19
N ARG A 31 -6.02 5.67 -9.89
CA ARG A 31 -4.83 4.99 -10.38
C ARG A 31 -4.11 5.82 -11.44
N VAL A 32 -2.77 5.79 -11.41
CA VAL A 32 -1.98 6.39 -12.50
C VAL A 32 -2.24 5.62 -13.80
N SER A 33 -2.45 6.34 -14.90
CA SER A 33 -2.54 5.75 -16.24
C SER A 33 -1.38 4.79 -16.53
N ARG A 34 -1.70 3.56 -16.96
CA ARG A 34 -0.73 2.52 -17.31
C ARG A 34 0.22 2.98 -18.41
N LEU A 35 -0.28 3.73 -19.41
CA LEU A 35 0.55 4.28 -20.49
C LEU A 35 1.57 5.29 -19.97
N LYS A 36 1.17 6.14 -19.01
CA LYS A 36 2.08 7.12 -18.38
C LYS A 36 3.17 6.40 -17.59
N LEU A 37 2.82 5.36 -16.84
CA LEU A 37 3.80 4.53 -16.12
C LEU A 37 4.76 3.83 -17.07
N LEU A 38 4.25 3.21 -18.14
CA LEU A 38 5.05 2.50 -19.14
C LEU A 38 6.04 3.43 -19.84
N ARG A 39 5.59 4.60 -20.31
CA ARG A 39 6.44 5.64 -20.90
C ARG A 39 7.55 6.06 -19.94
N GLY A 40 7.23 6.25 -18.67
CA GLY A 40 8.20 6.59 -17.64
C GLY A 40 9.22 5.49 -17.35
N ARG A 41 8.86 4.22 -17.53
CA ARG A 41 9.79 3.08 -17.41
C ARG A 41 10.67 2.94 -18.64
N LEU A 42 10.10 3.08 -19.84
CA LEU A 42 10.85 3.04 -21.10
C LEU A 42 11.99 4.05 -21.11
N ARG A 43 11.72 5.28 -20.65
CA ARG A 43 12.74 6.34 -20.53
C ARG A 43 13.86 6.03 -19.52
N ARG A 44 13.57 5.25 -18.47
CA ARG A 44 14.51 4.99 -17.36
C ARG A 44 15.28 3.67 -17.47
N GLN A 45 14.67 2.66 -18.09
CA GLN A 45 15.16 1.28 -18.08
C GLN A 45 15.39 0.70 -19.49
N GLY A 46 14.97 1.43 -20.53
CA GLY A 46 15.07 0.97 -21.91
C GLY A 46 14.00 -0.04 -22.31
N ILE A 47 13.94 -0.33 -23.61
CA ILE A 47 12.85 -1.12 -24.20
C ILE A 47 12.89 -2.60 -23.81
N LEU A 48 14.07 -3.20 -23.76
CA LEU A 48 14.23 -4.64 -23.48
C LEU A 48 13.76 -4.99 -22.06
N ALA A 49 14.15 -4.19 -21.06
CA ALA A 49 13.72 -4.36 -19.68
C ALA A 49 12.20 -4.21 -19.53
N VAL A 50 11.62 -3.23 -20.20
CA VAL A 50 10.16 -3.01 -20.15
C VAL A 50 9.40 -4.13 -20.84
N LEU A 51 9.87 -4.64 -21.98
CA LEU A 51 9.27 -5.78 -22.67
C LEU A 51 9.27 -7.01 -21.75
N GLY A 52 10.40 -7.30 -21.09
CA GLY A 52 10.48 -8.39 -20.11
C GLY A 52 9.49 -8.24 -18.95
N GLN A 53 9.32 -7.02 -18.41
CA GLN A 53 8.32 -6.76 -17.37
C GLN A 53 6.89 -6.98 -17.86
N VAL A 54 6.57 -6.53 -19.07
CA VAL A 54 5.23 -6.73 -19.66
C VAL A 54 4.96 -8.21 -19.87
N LEU A 55 5.92 -8.97 -20.41
CA LEU A 55 5.81 -10.42 -20.57
C LEU A 55 5.64 -11.12 -19.22
N PHE A 56 6.39 -10.72 -18.20
CA PHE A 56 6.24 -11.26 -16.85
C PHE A 56 4.83 -11.01 -16.28
N ILE A 57 4.32 -9.78 -16.42
CA ILE A 57 2.98 -9.40 -15.96
C ILE A 57 1.90 -10.18 -16.73
N MET A 58 2.09 -10.44 -18.02
CA MET A 58 1.11 -11.14 -18.85
C MET A 58 1.13 -12.66 -18.70
N LEU A 59 2.30 -13.26 -18.51
CA LEU A 59 2.48 -14.72 -18.55
C LEU A 59 2.66 -15.32 -17.16
N VAL A 60 3.55 -14.75 -16.35
CA VAL A 60 3.98 -15.37 -15.08
C VAL A 60 3.07 -14.93 -13.93
N GLN A 61 2.74 -13.64 -13.86
CA GLN A 61 1.94 -13.10 -12.75
C GLN A 61 0.54 -13.74 -12.61
N PRO A 62 -0.23 -14.00 -13.69
CA PRO A 62 -1.52 -14.67 -13.57
C PRO A 62 -1.39 -16.10 -13.04
N TRP A 63 -0.36 -16.82 -13.48
CA TRP A 63 -0.07 -18.17 -12.98
C TRP A 63 0.32 -18.18 -11.50
N LEU A 64 1.18 -17.25 -11.06
CA LEU A 64 1.53 -17.08 -9.65
C LEU A 64 0.30 -16.79 -8.79
N ARG A 65 -0.58 -15.87 -9.24
CA ARG A 65 -1.83 -15.54 -8.55
C ARG A 65 -2.79 -16.72 -8.47
N TRP A 66 -2.88 -17.50 -9.55
CA TRP A 66 -3.71 -18.70 -9.57
C TRP A 66 -3.20 -19.73 -8.55
N ARG A 67 -1.89 -20.03 -8.52
CA ARG A 67 -1.30 -20.92 -7.50
C ARG A 67 -1.48 -20.40 -6.07
N ALA A 68 -1.38 -19.08 -5.89
CA ALA A 68 -1.53 -18.42 -4.59
C ALA A 68 -2.98 -18.34 -4.09
N SER A 69 -3.97 -18.45 -4.98
CA SER A 69 -5.38 -18.14 -4.66
C SER A 69 -5.94 -18.92 -3.47
N GLY A 70 -5.60 -20.22 -3.35
CA GLY A 70 -6.00 -21.06 -2.22
C GLY A 70 -5.43 -20.56 -0.90
N ARG A 71 -4.13 -20.24 -0.87
CA ARG A 71 -3.43 -19.71 0.30
C ARG A 71 -3.97 -18.34 0.71
N VAL A 72 -4.15 -17.41 -0.24
CA VAL A 72 -4.75 -16.09 0.05
C VAL A 72 -6.15 -16.25 0.66
N THR A 73 -6.98 -17.12 0.10
CA THR A 73 -8.34 -17.38 0.62
C THR A 73 -8.30 -17.94 2.03
N SER A 74 -7.35 -18.84 2.32
CA SER A 74 -7.16 -19.39 3.66
C SER A 74 -6.77 -18.31 4.68
N LEU A 75 -5.82 -17.43 4.32
CA LEU A 75 -5.37 -16.33 5.19
C LEU A 75 -6.47 -15.31 5.47
N VAL A 76 -7.26 -14.95 4.45
CA VAL A 76 -8.40 -14.04 4.61
C VAL A 76 -9.43 -14.62 5.57
N ARG A 77 -9.70 -15.93 5.48
CA ARG A 77 -10.62 -16.63 6.38
C ARG A 77 -10.06 -16.75 7.80
N GLU A 78 -8.81 -17.19 7.95
CA GLU A 78 -8.12 -17.36 9.23
C GLU A 78 -8.10 -16.06 10.03
N HIS A 79 -7.78 -14.95 9.38
CA HIS A 79 -7.71 -13.64 10.03
C HIS A 79 -9.03 -12.88 10.03
N SER A 80 -10.11 -13.48 9.51
CA SER A 80 -11.46 -12.89 9.47
C SER A 80 -11.48 -11.47 8.88
N VAL A 81 -10.69 -11.23 7.83
CA VAL A 81 -10.54 -9.89 7.24
C VAL A 81 -11.55 -9.69 6.11
N SER A 82 -12.22 -8.55 6.10
CA SER A 82 -13.16 -8.20 5.02
C SER A 82 -12.44 -7.51 3.86
N VAL A 83 -12.72 -7.97 2.63
CA VAL A 83 -12.30 -7.32 1.37
C VAL A 83 -13.48 -6.70 0.62
N ALA A 84 -14.63 -6.55 1.29
CA ALA A 84 -15.82 -5.96 0.69
C ALA A 84 -15.55 -4.51 0.24
N PRO A 85 -16.18 -4.05 -0.87
CA PRO A 85 -16.06 -2.67 -1.31
C PRO A 85 -16.37 -1.66 -0.20
N ILE A 86 -15.66 -0.54 -0.21
CA ILE A 86 -15.90 0.57 0.72
C ILE A 86 -17.23 1.24 0.29
N PRO A 87 -18.21 1.41 1.20
CA PRO A 87 -19.54 1.91 0.83
C PRO A 87 -19.54 3.35 0.28
N SER A 88 -18.67 4.21 0.81
CA SER A 88 -18.57 5.62 0.42
C SER A 88 -17.12 6.06 0.39
N VAL A 89 -16.72 6.66 -0.73
CA VAL A 89 -15.37 7.19 -0.94
C VAL A 89 -15.46 8.60 -1.53
N LEU A 90 -14.53 9.45 -1.15
CA LEU A 90 -14.30 10.76 -1.75
C LEU A 90 -13.17 10.62 -2.78
N PRO A 91 -13.49 10.51 -4.08
CA PRO A 91 -12.46 10.30 -5.10
C PRO A 91 -11.63 11.57 -5.32
N VAL A 92 -10.32 11.39 -5.49
CA VAL A 92 -9.39 12.47 -5.87
C VAL A 92 -8.46 11.99 -6.97
N SER A 93 -8.06 12.89 -7.86
CA SER A 93 -7.13 12.53 -8.95
C SER A 93 -5.76 12.07 -8.41
N SER A 94 -5.34 12.63 -7.26
CA SER A 94 -4.11 12.31 -6.57
C SER A 94 -4.17 12.73 -5.11
N VAL A 95 -3.47 12.02 -4.23
CA VAL A 95 -3.24 12.49 -2.85
C VAL A 95 -2.53 13.84 -2.79
N ASN A 96 -1.84 14.23 -3.86
CA ASN A 96 -1.18 15.52 -4.00
C ASN A 96 -1.99 16.53 -4.81
N SER A 97 -3.26 16.23 -5.11
CA SER A 97 -4.13 17.15 -5.83
C SER A 97 -4.66 18.26 -4.90
N GLU A 98 -5.19 19.32 -5.49
CA GLU A 98 -5.76 20.42 -4.71
C GLU A 98 -7.06 19.99 -4.03
N GLU A 99 -7.84 19.12 -4.68
CA GLU A 99 -9.06 18.54 -4.14
C GLU A 99 -8.76 17.72 -2.87
N ALA A 100 -7.68 16.92 -2.88
CA ALA A 100 -7.27 16.16 -1.70
C ALA A 100 -6.88 17.06 -0.52
N ARG A 101 -6.14 18.15 -0.78
CA ARG A 101 -5.78 19.14 0.25
C ARG A 101 -7.00 19.84 0.82
N ARG A 102 -7.96 20.22 -0.03
CA ARG A 102 -9.23 20.82 0.42
C ARG A 102 -10.03 19.87 1.30
N LEU A 103 -10.09 18.58 0.94
CA LEU A 103 -10.77 17.58 1.77
C LEU A 103 -10.08 17.40 3.13
N LEU A 104 -8.75 17.40 3.19
CA LEU A 104 -8.01 17.37 4.46
C LEU A 104 -8.37 18.57 5.35
N GLN A 105 -8.40 19.77 4.78
CA GLN A 105 -8.74 21.00 5.50
C GLN A 105 -10.22 21.05 5.94
N MET A 106 -11.13 20.58 5.09
CA MET A 106 -12.57 20.57 5.39
C MET A 106 -12.94 19.53 6.45
N LEU A 107 -12.34 18.34 6.37
CA LEU A 107 -12.67 17.23 7.28
C LEU A 107 -11.93 17.33 8.62
N GLN A 108 -10.87 18.15 8.70
CA GLN A 108 -10.02 18.35 9.88
C GLN A 108 -9.75 17.05 10.66
N PRO A 109 -9.20 16.01 10.01
CA PRO A 109 -8.99 14.73 10.68
C PRO A 109 -7.98 14.88 11.81
N ARG A 110 -8.21 14.18 12.92
CA ARG A 110 -7.22 14.09 14.03
C ARG A 110 -6.06 13.16 13.72
N LEU A 111 -6.26 12.26 12.76
CA LEU A 111 -5.30 11.24 12.31
C LEU A 111 -5.66 10.83 10.88
N VAL A 112 -4.64 10.74 10.03
CA VAL A 112 -4.76 10.19 8.68
C VAL A 112 -3.98 8.87 8.62
N VAL A 113 -4.67 7.80 8.28
CA VAL A 113 -4.03 6.52 7.96
C VAL A 113 -3.85 6.45 6.46
N VAL A 114 -2.65 6.09 6.01
CA VAL A 114 -2.22 6.04 4.63
C VAL A 114 -1.99 4.58 4.24
N ASN A 115 -2.54 4.17 3.09
CA ASN A 115 -2.29 2.84 2.53
C ASN A 115 -2.32 2.83 1.00
N GLY A 116 -1.24 2.32 0.40
CA GLY A 116 -1.18 2.12 -1.05
C GLY A 116 -1.31 3.40 -1.87
N SER A 117 -0.91 4.54 -1.31
CA SER A 117 -0.96 5.84 -2.00
C SER A 117 0.31 6.11 -2.81
N ARG A 118 0.30 7.16 -3.62
CA ARG A 118 1.52 7.81 -4.12
C ARG A 118 2.29 8.43 -2.95
N ILE A 119 3.56 8.75 -3.19
CA ILE A 119 4.39 9.53 -2.25
C ILE A 119 3.68 10.87 -2.00
N ILE A 120 3.44 11.16 -0.72
CA ILE A 120 2.73 12.38 -0.30
C ILE A 120 3.71 13.55 -0.34
N SER A 121 3.34 14.64 -1.00
CA SER A 121 4.18 15.82 -1.11
C SER A 121 4.20 16.61 0.20
N ARG A 122 5.28 17.38 0.39
CA ARG A 122 5.40 18.34 1.49
C ARG A 122 4.18 19.26 1.64
N SER A 123 3.61 19.71 0.53
CA SER A 123 2.41 20.56 0.53
C SER A 123 1.19 19.85 1.10
N THR A 124 0.97 18.58 0.75
CA THR A 124 -0.14 17.79 1.30
C THR A 124 0.12 17.41 2.76
N LEU A 125 1.35 17.05 3.13
CA LEU A 125 1.72 16.79 4.53
C LEU A 125 1.40 18.00 5.42
N ARG A 126 1.76 19.21 4.98
CA ARG A 126 1.46 20.45 5.71
C ARG A 126 -0.04 20.75 5.78
N ALA A 127 -0.79 20.50 4.70
CA ALA A 127 -2.23 20.76 4.65
C ALA A 127 -3.06 19.83 5.55
N ALA A 128 -2.52 18.67 5.95
CA ALA A 128 -3.23 17.74 6.81
C ALA A 128 -3.34 18.21 8.27
N GLU A 129 -2.41 19.04 8.74
CA GLU A 129 -2.35 19.60 10.11
C GLU A 129 -2.50 18.56 11.24
N CYS A 130 -2.24 17.29 10.95
CA CYS A 130 -2.32 16.17 11.88
C CYS A 130 -1.29 15.09 11.53
N PRO A 131 -1.04 14.12 12.44
CA PRO A 131 -0.15 13.01 12.14
C PRO A 131 -0.69 12.12 11.02
N LEU A 132 0.21 11.69 10.14
CA LEU A 132 -0.05 10.69 9.11
C LEU A 132 0.67 9.40 9.46
N LEU A 133 -0.03 8.27 9.42
CA LEU A 133 0.52 6.93 9.66
C LEU A 133 0.41 6.09 8.40
N ASN A 134 1.51 5.48 7.95
CA ASN A 134 1.48 4.54 6.84
C ASN A 134 1.54 3.10 7.33
N THR A 135 0.77 2.23 6.68
CA THR A 135 0.86 0.77 6.84
C THR A 135 1.74 0.19 5.73
N HIS A 136 3.00 -0.09 6.05
CA HIS A 136 4.00 -0.57 5.10
C HIS A 136 4.18 -2.09 5.15
N ALA A 137 4.21 -2.73 3.97
CA ALA A 137 4.49 -4.16 3.80
C ALA A 137 6.00 -4.45 3.72
N GLY A 138 6.71 -4.12 4.79
CA GLY A 138 8.13 -4.40 5.00
C GLY A 138 8.58 -3.94 6.38
N ILE A 139 9.71 -4.46 6.85
CA ILE A 139 10.32 -4.05 8.12
C ILE A 139 11.22 -2.83 7.89
N THR A 140 10.80 -1.64 8.30
CA THR A 140 11.64 -0.44 8.25
C THR A 140 12.62 -0.42 9.43
N PRO A 141 13.83 0.14 9.30
CA PRO A 141 14.40 0.76 8.10
C PRO A 141 15.02 -0.24 7.10
N CYS A 142 15.06 -1.54 7.41
CA CYS A 142 15.76 -2.54 6.60
C CYS A 142 15.20 -2.66 5.17
N TYR A 143 13.87 -2.71 5.03
CA TYR A 143 13.17 -2.98 3.78
C TYR A 143 12.11 -1.92 3.51
N ARG A 144 12.55 -0.74 3.05
CA ARG A 144 11.71 0.38 2.61
C ARG A 144 11.24 0.21 1.15
N GLY A 145 10.21 0.95 0.76
CA GLY A 145 9.76 1.02 -0.62
C GLY A 145 8.91 -0.18 -1.02
N VAL A 146 9.16 -0.77 -2.19
CA VAL A 146 8.31 -1.83 -2.74
C VAL A 146 8.87 -3.22 -2.46
N HIS A 147 7.98 -4.16 -2.16
CA HIS A 147 8.30 -5.59 -2.01
C HIS A 147 9.23 -5.92 -0.83
N GLY A 148 8.99 -5.35 0.36
CA GLY A 148 9.88 -5.55 1.51
C GLY A 148 10.06 -7.02 1.92
N GLY A 149 8.97 -7.81 1.93
CA GLY A 149 9.04 -9.25 2.19
C GLY A 149 9.86 -10.03 1.16
N TYR A 150 9.78 -9.66 -0.12
CA TYR A 150 10.59 -10.28 -1.17
C TYR A 150 12.09 -10.02 -0.96
N TRP A 151 12.46 -8.78 -0.67
CA TRP A 151 13.87 -8.42 -0.44
C TRP A 151 14.44 -9.10 0.79
N ALA A 152 13.65 -9.20 1.87
CA ALA A 152 14.02 -9.98 3.04
C ALA A 152 14.34 -11.44 2.69
N LEU A 153 13.52 -12.09 1.85
CA LEU A 153 13.78 -13.46 1.41
C LEU A 153 14.98 -13.57 0.46
N ALA A 154 15.12 -12.63 -0.48
CA ALA A 154 16.23 -12.60 -1.42
C ALA A 154 17.60 -12.47 -0.70
N GLU A 155 17.62 -11.73 0.41
CA GLU A 155 18.79 -11.56 1.26
C GLU A 155 18.95 -12.66 2.32
N LYS A 156 18.13 -13.72 2.27
CA LYS A 156 18.15 -14.84 3.23
C LYS A 156 17.88 -14.39 4.67
N ARG A 157 16.99 -13.41 4.84
CA ARG A 157 16.51 -12.85 6.11
C ARG A 157 15.00 -13.10 6.31
N PRO A 158 14.54 -14.38 6.36
CA PRO A 158 13.12 -14.68 6.55
C PRO A 158 12.58 -14.17 7.90
N ASP A 159 13.44 -13.96 8.89
CA ASP A 159 13.15 -13.34 10.19
C ASP A 159 12.65 -11.89 10.06
N LEU A 160 12.93 -11.23 8.93
CA LEU A 160 12.55 -9.83 8.67
C LEU A 160 11.37 -9.69 7.70
N VAL A 161 10.65 -10.79 7.39
CA VAL A 161 9.38 -10.69 6.69
C VAL A 161 8.32 -10.18 7.65
N GLY A 162 7.69 -9.05 7.30
CA GLY A 162 6.80 -8.37 8.21
C GLY A 162 6.20 -7.08 7.65
N THR A 163 5.46 -6.41 8.52
CA THR A 163 4.83 -5.10 8.27
C THR A 163 5.26 -4.10 9.33
N THR A 164 5.26 -2.82 8.95
CA THR A 164 5.58 -1.70 9.84
C THR A 164 4.48 -0.65 9.76
N VAL A 165 4.03 -0.18 10.92
CA VAL A 165 3.26 1.07 11.03
C VAL A 165 4.23 2.16 11.46
N HIS A 166 4.30 3.25 10.70
CA HIS A 166 5.22 4.35 10.98
C HIS A 166 4.59 5.70 10.63
N TYR A 167 5.14 6.77 11.20
CA TYR A 167 4.81 8.13 10.79
C TYR A 167 5.24 8.39 9.34
N VAL A 168 4.48 9.19 8.63
CA VAL A 168 4.84 9.70 7.30
C VAL A 168 5.59 11.01 7.46
N ASP A 169 6.73 11.11 6.77
CA ASP A 169 7.52 12.34 6.61
C ASP A 169 7.80 12.58 5.12
N GLU A 170 8.73 13.49 4.80
CA GLU A 170 9.06 13.82 3.40
C GLU A 170 9.82 12.69 2.67
N GLY A 171 10.30 11.67 3.39
CA GLY A 171 11.02 10.53 2.81
C GLY A 171 10.11 9.32 2.56
N ILE A 172 10.71 8.26 2.00
CA ILE A 172 10.02 7.00 1.72
C ILE A 172 10.28 6.05 2.88
N ASP A 173 9.27 5.82 3.71
CA ASP A 173 9.31 4.90 4.86
C ASP A 173 10.45 5.23 5.86
N THR A 174 10.70 6.53 6.07
CA THR A 174 11.76 7.05 6.94
C THR A 174 11.25 7.52 8.31
N GLY A 175 9.96 7.81 8.45
CA GLY A 175 9.42 8.32 9.70
C GLY A 175 9.46 7.34 10.86
N GLY A 176 9.25 7.86 12.07
CA GLY A 176 9.35 7.10 13.31
C GLY A 176 8.44 5.87 13.33
N VAL A 177 8.99 4.72 13.73
CA VAL A 177 8.26 3.45 13.82
C VAL A 177 7.36 3.43 15.04
N ILE A 178 6.11 3.04 14.86
CA ILE A 178 5.12 2.87 15.92
C ILE A 178 5.01 1.40 16.31
N ALA A 179 4.88 0.53 15.32
CA ALA A 179 4.75 -0.90 15.54
C ALA A 179 5.34 -1.68 14.37
N ARG A 180 5.86 -2.88 14.67
CA ARG A 180 6.28 -3.87 13.69
C ARG A 180 5.60 -5.19 14.00
N ARG A 181 5.25 -5.93 12.95
CA ARG A 181 4.76 -7.30 13.08
C ARG A 181 5.52 -8.18 12.09
N PHE A 182 6.13 -9.23 12.62
CA PHE A 182 6.85 -10.23 11.84
C PHE A 182 5.94 -11.42 11.58
N PHE A 183 6.15 -12.11 10.46
CA PHE A 183 5.37 -13.28 10.07
C PHE A 183 6.29 -14.45 9.76
N PRO A 184 5.97 -15.66 10.23
CA PRO A 184 6.70 -16.85 9.81
C PRO A 184 6.46 -17.11 8.33
N VAL A 185 7.54 -17.37 7.59
CA VAL A 185 7.47 -17.76 6.18
C VAL A 185 7.42 -19.27 6.08
N THR A 186 6.44 -19.78 5.35
CA THR A 186 6.21 -21.21 5.14
C THR A 186 6.56 -21.62 3.71
N ARG A 187 6.58 -22.93 3.44
CA ARG A 187 6.78 -23.46 2.09
C ARG A 187 5.57 -23.25 1.17
N GLU A 188 4.43 -22.88 1.73
CA GLU A 188 3.21 -22.58 0.97
C GLU A 188 3.20 -21.13 0.46
N ASP A 189 4.05 -20.28 1.03
CA ASP A 189 4.12 -18.88 0.65
C ASP A 189 4.91 -18.67 -0.65
N SER A 190 4.53 -17.64 -1.37
CA SER A 190 5.04 -17.26 -2.69
C SER A 190 5.13 -15.75 -2.77
N PHE A 191 5.59 -15.23 -3.91
CA PHE A 191 5.57 -13.77 -4.16
C PHE A 191 4.17 -13.13 -4.05
N ALA A 192 3.09 -13.92 -4.15
CA ALA A 192 1.72 -13.43 -4.21
C ALA A 192 0.89 -13.70 -2.93
N THR A 193 1.49 -14.21 -1.86
CA THR A 193 0.84 -14.58 -0.58
C THR A 193 1.65 -14.01 0.58
#